data_AF-A0A944C772-F1
#
_entry.id   AF-A0A944C772-F1
#
_cell.length_a   1.000
_cell.length_b   1.000
_cell.length_c   1.000
_cell.angle_alpha   90.00
_cell.angle_beta   90.00
_cell.angle_gamma   90.00
#
_symmetry.space_group_name_H-M   'P 1'
#
loop_
_entity.id
_entity.type
_entity.pdbx_description
1 polymer ?
#
loop_
_entity_poly.entity_id
_entity_poly.type
_entity_poly.pdbx_seq_one_letter_code
_entity_poly.pdbx_strand_id
1 'polypeptide(L)'
;MIYLCYAIMLIVPYLLCGINSAIIVTKIKTGEDIRTLGSGNAGLTNTLRTQGKIAALFVLLGDVLKGVLSILIVRFSFLWLAG
;
A
#
# COMPACT_ATOMS: atom_id res chain seq x y z
N MET A 1 9.65 9.98 25.16
CA MET A 1 9.91 10.04 23.70
C MET A 1 9.81 8.66 23.04
N ILE A 2 10.42 7.60 23.59
CA ILE A 2 10.34 6.23 23.03
C ILE A 2 8.91 5.69 22.81
N TYR A 3 7.97 5.97 23.72
CA TYR A 3 6.56 5.56 23.58
C TYR A 3 5.87 6.20 22.37
N LEU A 4 6.27 7.41 21.98
CA LEU A 4 5.77 8.08 20.77
C LEU A 4 6.29 7.37 19.51
N CYS A 5 7.55 6.92 19.50
CA CYS A 5 8.11 6.13 18.40
C CYS A 5 7.36 4.80 18.21
N TYR A 6 7.00 4.12 19.31
CA TYR A 6 6.20 2.90 19.24
C TYR A 6 4.79 3.16 18.70
N ALA A 7 4.13 4.25 19.11
CA ALA A 7 2.85 4.64 18.54
C ALA A 7 2.95 4.90 17.03
N ILE A 8 3.98 5.63 16.58
CA ILE A 8 4.25 5.87 15.15
C ILE A 8 4.48 4.56 14.39
N MET A 9 5.26 3.63 14.97
CA MET A 9 5.54 2.32 14.39
C MET A 9 4.28 1.47 14.18
N LEU A 10 3.25 1.62 15.01
CA LEU A 10 2.01 0.86 14.85
C LEU A 10 1.03 1.57 13.90
N ILE A 11 0.87 2.88 14.07
CA ILE A 11 -0.19 3.65 13.40
C ILE A 11 0.17 3.91 11.93
N VAL A 12 1.39 4.35 11.65
CA VAL A 12 1.78 4.79 10.29
C VAL A 12 1.74 3.64 9.29
N PRO A 13 2.34 2.46 9.56
CA PRO A 13 2.26 1.35 8.61
C PRO A 13 0.85 0.83 8.42
N TYR A 14 0.04 0.77 9.48
CA TYR A 14 -1.34 0.31 9.39
C TYR A 14 -2.16 1.20 8.45
N LEU A 15 -2.05 2.52 8.59
CA LEU A 15 -2.79 3.47 7.77
C LEU A 15 -2.26 3.52 6.33
N LEU A 16 -0.93 3.58 6.14
CA LEU A 16 -0.35 3.70 4.81
C LEU A 16 -0.47 2.40 4.01
N CYS A 17 -0.11 1.26 4.60
CA CYS A 17 -0.12 -0.02 3.89
C CYS A 17 -1.53 -0.60 3.73
N GLY A 18 -2.48 -0.20 4.58
CA GLY A 18 -3.90 -0.60 4.48
C GLY A 18 -4.61 -0.07 3.23
N ILE A 19 -4.06 0.97 2.59
CA ILE A 19 -4.60 1.51 1.33
C ILE A 19 -4.38 0.50 0.21
N ASN A 20 -5.45 0.01 -0.40
CA ASN A 20 -5.37 -1.02 -1.43
C ASN A 20 -5.11 -0.40 -2.83
N SER A 21 -3.88 -0.52 -3.31
CA SER A 21 -3.45 0.00 -4.61
C SER A 21 -4.20 -0.66 -5.78
N ALA A 22 -4.62 -1.92 -5.67
CA ALA A 22 -5.38 -2.61 -6.72
C ALA A 22 -6.76 -2.00 -6.94
N ILE A 23 -7.44 -1.59 -5.87
CA ILE A 23 -8.73 -0.87 -5.97
C ILE A 23 -8.53 0.47 -6.66
N ILE A 24 -7.52 1.24 -6.24
CA ILE A 24 -7.25 2.58 -6.79
C ILE A 24 -6.88 2.50 -8.27
N VAL A 25 -5.92 1.66 -8.64
CA VAL A 25 -5.46 1.52 -10.03
C VAL A 25 -6.59 1.04 -10.94
N THR A 26 -7.39 0.06 -10.49
CA THR A 26 -8.52 -0.45 -11.27
C THR A 26 -9.59 0.62 -11.44
N LYS A 27 -9.94 1.33 -10.37
CA LYS A 27 -10.97 2.36 -10.40
C LYS A 27 -10.57 3.55 -11.28
N ILE A 28 -9.30 3.94 -11.29
CA ILE A 28 -8.79 4.99 -12.20
C ILE A 28 -8.82 4.51 -13.66
N LYS A 29 -8.50 3.24 -13.91
CA LYS A 29 -8.39 2.71 -15.26
C LYS A 29 -9.74 2.40 -15.91
N THR A 30 -10.68 1.80 -15.17
CA THR A 30 -11.95 1.30 -15.73
C THR A 30 -13.19 1.90 -15.08
N GLY A 31 -13.05 2.62 -13.96
CA GLY A 31 -14.19 3.12 -13.17
C GLY A 31 -14.87 2.06 -12.30
N GLU A 32 -14.47 0.80 -12.43
CA GLU A 32 -15.08 -0.34 -11.72
C GLU A 32 -14.29 -0.74 -10.47
N ASP A 33 -14.90 -1.55 -9.60
CA ASP A 33 -14.23 -2.14 -8.45
C ASP A 33 -13.52 -3.45 -8.85
N ILE A 34 -12.24 -3.59 -8.53
CA ILE A 34 -11.48 -4.84 -8.75
C ILE A 34 -12.12 -6.05 -8.05
N ARG A 35 -12.93 -5.82 -7.00
CA ARG A 35 -13.65 -6.87 -6.25
C ARG A 35 -14.86 -7.44 -6.99
N THR A 36 -15.38 -6.74 -7.99
CA THR A 36 -16.43 -7.27 -8.88
C THR A 36 -15.85 -7.98 -10.10
N LEU A 37 -14.52 -7.98 -10.23
CA LEU A 37 -13.80 -8.51 -11.37
C LEU A 37 -12.99 -9.76 -10.99
N GLY A 38 -12.90 -10.69 -11.95
CA GLY A 38 -12.03 -11.84 -11.82
C GLY A 38 -12.35 -12.71 -10.60
N SER A 39 -11.39 -12.84 -9.68
CA SER A 39 -11.53 -13.71 -8.49
C SER A 39 -12.17 -12.99 -7.31
N GLY A 40 -12.55 -11.72 -7.49
CA GLY A 40 -13.06 -10.85 -6.45
C GLY A 40 -12.03 -10.38 -5.41
N ASN A 41 -10.77 -10.80 -5.53
CA ASN A 41 -9.72 -10.37 -4.61
C ASN A 41 -9.06 -9.06 -5.09
N ALA A 42 -8.86 -8.11 -4.19
CA ALA A 42 -8.21 -6.84 -4.47
C ALA A 42 -6.68 -6.97 -4.31
N GLY A 43 -6.06 -7.75 -5.19
CA GLY A 43 -4.62 -8.02 -5.15
C GLY A 43 -3.94 -7.99 -6.52
N LEU A 44 -2.62 -8.10 -6.49
CA LEU A 44 -1.76 -8.08 -7.68
C LEU A 44 -2.17 -9.14 -8.71
N THR A 45 -2.36 -10.38 -8.29
CA THR A 45 -2.68 -11.51 -9.18
C THR A 45 -4.01 -11.30 -9.90
N ASN A 46 -5.03 -10.80 -9.19
CA ASN A 46 -6.32 -10.52 -9.81
C ASN A 46 -6.18 -9.35 -10.80
N THR A 47 -5.45 -8.29 -10.43
CA THR A 47 -5.14 -7.17 -11.31
C THR A 47 -4.39 -7.63 -12.57
N LEU A 48 -3.43 -8.54 -12.44
CA LEU A 48 -2.71 -9.10 -13.59
C LEU A 48 -3.65 -9.84 -14.53
N ARG A 49 -4.60 -10.58 -13.98
CA ARG A 49 -5.57 -11.38 -14.74
C ARG A 49 -6.65 -10.54 -15.42
N THR A 50 -7.14 -9.49 -14.76
CA THR A 50 -8.28 -8.69 -15.25
C THR A 50 -7.87 -7.40 -15.93
N GLN A 51 -6.83 -6.72 -15.42
CA GLN A 51 -6.38 -5.41 -15.88
C GLN A 51 -5.07 -5.46 -16.69
N GLY A 52 -4.41 -6.62 -16.74
CA GLY A 52 -3.19 -6.85 -17.50
C GLY A 52 -1.90 -6.42 -16.80
N LYS A 53 -0.76 -6.71 -17.45
CA LYS A 53 0.59 -6.57 -16.88
C LYS A 53 0.93 -5.15 -16.44
N ILE A 54 0.55 -4.15 -17.23
CA ILE A 54 0.86 -2.74 -16.94
C ILE A 54 0.16 -2.28 -15.66
N ALA A 55 -1.13 -2.60 -15.50
CA ALA A 55 -1.88 -2.24 -14.30
C ALA A 55 -1.33 -2.97 -13.06
N ALA A 56 -1.00 -4.27 -13.20
CA ALA A 56 -0.36 -5.02 -12.13
C ALA A 56 0.99 -4.42 -11.70
N LEU A 57 1.80 -3.94 -12.64
CA LEU A 57 3.05 -3.25 -12.33
C LEU A 57 2.82 -2.00 -11.48
N PHE A 58 1.83 -1.17 -11.82
CA PHE A 58 1.49 0.02 -11.02
C PHE A 58 0.99 -0.34 -9.60
N VAL A 59 0.21 -1.42 -9.47
CA VAL A 59 -0.21 -1.92 -8.15
C VAL A 59 0.99 -2.36 -7.33
N LEU A 60 1.91 -3.14 -7.93
CA LEU A 60 3.13 -3.59 -7.27
C LEU A 60 3.99 -2.40 -6.83
N LEU A 61 4.20 -1.43 -7.72
CA LEU A 61 4.97 -0.22 -7.42
C LEU A 61 4.33 0.58 -6.29
N GLY A 62 3.01 0.77 -6.31
CA GLY A 62 2.29 1.44 -5.22
C GLY A 62 2.44 0.72 -3.89
N ASP A 63 2.31 -0.62 -3.89
CA ASP A 63 2.43 -1.44 -2.69
C ASP A 63 3.86 -1.46 -2.11
N VAL A 64 4.87 -1.47 -2.98
CA VAL A 64 6.27 -1.37 -2.55
C VAL A 64 6.58 0.04 -2.05
N LEU A 65 6.15 1.09 -2.77
CA LEU A 65 6.43 2.48 -2.42
C LEU A 65 5.85 2.84 -1.06
N LYS A 66 4.58 2.51 -0.80
CA LYS A 66 3.95 2.77 0.51
C LYS A 66 4.65 2.01 1.64
N GLY A 67 5.11 0.78 1.39
CA GLY A 67 5.89 -0.01 2.34
C GLY A 67 7.24 0.63 2.66
N VAL A 68 7.97 1.06 1.63
CA VAL A 68 9.27 1.76 1.79
C VAL A 68 9.08 3.08 2.55
N LEU A 69 8.11 3.89 2.15
CA LEU A 69 7.79 5.16 2.83
C LEU A 69 7.46 4.93 4.30
N SER A 70 6.64 3.91 4.60
CA SER A 70 6.31 3.54 5.96
C SER A 70 7.55 3.20 6.80
N ILE A 71 8.46 2.40 6.26
CA ILE A 71 9.71 2.02 6.97
C ILE A 71 10.59 3.26 7.19
N LEU A 72 10.71 4.14 6.20
CA LEU A 72 11.51 5.36 6.31
C LEU A 72 10.98 6.31 7.38
N ILE A 73 9.66 6.51 7.46
CA ILE A 73 9.03 7.35 8.48
C ILE A 73 9.31 6.81 9.89
N VAL A 74 9.14 5.50 10.08
CA VAL A 74 9.40 4.86 11.37
C VAL A 74 10.89 5.00 11.72
N ARG A 75 11.80 4.66 10.81
CA ARG A 75 13.25 4.78 11.03
C ARG A 75 13.64 6.21 11.40
N PHE A 76 13.12 7.21 10.68
CA PHE A 76 13.40 8.61 10.95
C PHE A 76 12.87 9.03 12.33
N SER A 77 11.67 8.59 12.72
CA SER A 77 11.14 8.86 14.06
C SER A 77 12.03 8.29 15.17
N PHE A 78 12.58 7.09 15.00
CA PHE A 78 13.50 6.51 15.98
C PHE A 78 14.84 7.25 16.03
N LEU A 79 15.39 7.67 14.90
CA LEU A 79 16.65 8.42 14.86
C LEU A 79 16.56 9.79 15.52
N TRP A 80 15.43 10.50 15.36
CA TRP A 80 15.27 11.87 15.88
C TRP A 80 14.70 11.97 17.29
N LEU A 81 13.89 10.99 17.72
CA LEU A 81 13.18 11.06 19.00
C LEU A 81 13.73 10.08 20.05
N ALA A 82 14.45 9.04 19.64
CA ALA A 82 15.06 8.07 20.56
C ALA A 82 16.60 8.17 20.60
N GLY A 83 17.20 8.95 19.69
CA GLY A 83 18.61 9.35 19.74
C GLY A 83 18.86 10.51 20.69
#